data_AF-A0A800AC44-F1
#
_entry.id   AF-A0A800AC44-F1
#
_cell.length_a   1.000
_cell.length_b   1.000
_cell.length_c   1.000
_cell.angle_alpha   90.00
_cell.angle_beta   90.00
_cell.angle_gamma   90.00
#
_symmetry.space_group_name_H-M   'P 1'
#
loop_
_entity.id
_entity.type
_entity.pdbx_description
1 polymer ?
#
loop_
_entity_poly.entity_id
_entity_poly.type
_entity_poly.pdbx_seq_one_letter_code
_entity_poly.pdbx_strand_id
1 'polypeptide(L)'
;MCHGACPKHRTVLGNSVEHPSYFCPAYKTFFEYSHQRFIDLSRRALEKQRGSSVESSKPSEKRKKVGRNDPCPCGSGKKYKRCCMGRET
;
A
#
# COMPACT_ATOMS: atom_id res chain seq x y z
N MET A 1 13.38 -9.11 -8.33
CA MET A 1 12.20 -8.43 -7.74
C MET A 1 12.51 -6.97 -7.33
N CYS A 2 12.98 -6.11 -8.25
CA CYS A 2 13.31 -4.71 -7.88
C CYS A 2 12.98 -3.68 -8.97
N HIS A 3 13.11 -4.04 -10.26
CA HIS A 3 12.76 -3.18 -11.41
C HIS A 3 13.31 -1.73 -11.34
N GLY A 4 14.41 -1.54 -10.61
CA GLY A 4 15.08 -0.25 -10.42
C GLY A 4 14.44 0.69 -9.38
N ALA A 5 13.45 0.24 -8.61
CA ALA A 5 12.72 1.06 -7.63
C ALA A 5 12.08 2.34 -8.22
N CYS A 6 11.56 3.20 -7.34
CA CYS A 6 10.95 4.49 -7.71
C CYS A 6 11.97 5.38 -8.46
N PRO A 7 11.63 5.93 -9.64
CA PRO A 7 12.51 6.82 -10.40
C PRO A 7 13.04 8.02 -9.61
N LYS A 8 12.24 8.55 -8.67
CA LYS A 8 12.65 9.65 -7.77
C LYS A 8 13.89 9.33 -6.93
N HIS A 9 14.14 8.05 -6.65
CA HIS A 9 15.28 7.61 -5.84
C HIS A 9 16.48 7.18 -6.68
N ARG A 10 16.38 7.27 -8.01
CA ARG A 10 17.50 7.02 -8.93
C ARG A 10 18.29 8.31 -9.07
N THR A 11 19.61 8.21 -9.07
CA THR A 11 20.47 9.36 -9.37
C THR A 11 20.28 9.74 -10.83
N VAL A 12 19.86 10.98 -11.06
CA VAL A 12 19.67 11.55 -12.39
C VAL A 12 20.94 12.32 -12.73
N LEU A 13 21.69 11.84 -13.73
CA LEU A 13 22.74 12.64 -14.39
C LEU A 13 22.17 13.16 -15.71
N GLY A 14 21.86 14.46 -15.76
CA GLY A 14 21.26 15.07 -16.95
C GLY A 14 19.84 14.57 -17.25
N ASN A 15 19.58 14.15 -18.49
CA ASN A 15 18.26 13.65 -18.94
C ASN A 15 18.17 12.12 -18.96
N SER A 16 19.21 11.41 -18.53
CA SER A 16 19.29 9.96 -18.58
C SER A 16 19.22 9.36 -17.18
N VAL A 17 18.38 8.33 -17.01
CA VAL A 17 18.28 7.57 -15.75
C VAL A 17 19.39 6.51 -15.75
N GLU A 18 20.64 6.94 -15.61
CA GLU A 18 21.80 6.04 -15.79
C GLU A 18 22.18 5.25 -14.53
N HIS A 19 21.65 5.63 -13.36
CA HIS A 19 22.12 5.07 -12.10
C HIS A 19 21.07 4.29 -11.31
N PRO A 20 21.51 3.22 -10.60
CA PRO A 20 20.67 2.49 -9.67
C PRO A 20 20.08 3.42 -8.60
N SER A 21 18.92 3.03 -8.07
CA SER A 21 18.36 3.68 -6.88
C SER A 21 19.41 3.77 -5.78
N TYR A 22 19.43 4.89 -5.03
CA TYR A 22 20.22 5.05 -3.81
C TYR A 22 20.07 3.84 -2.86
N PHE A 23 18.88 3.26 -2.82
CA PHE A 23 18.55 2.12 -1.98
C PHE A 23 18.93 0.75 -2.57
N CYS A 24 19.59 0.70 -3.74
CA CYS A 24 19.93 -0.54 -4.41
C CYS A 24 20.73 -1.53 -3.51
N PRO A 25 21.78 -1.10 -2.79
CA PRO A 25 22.51 -2.02 -1.88
C PRO A 25 21.60 -2.57 -0.77
N ALA A 26 20.79 -1.71 -0.16
CA ALA A 26 19.86 -2.11 0.89
C ALA A 26 18.81 -3.11 0.40
N TYR A 27 18.24 -2.89 -0.80
CA TYR A 27 17.29 -3.82 -1.38
C TYR A 27 17.92 -5.17 -1.71
N LYS A 28 19.18 -5.22 -2.16
CA LYS A 28 19.89 -6.49 -2.39
C LYS A 28 19.95 -7.32 -1.10
N THR A 29 20.47 -6.74 -0.01
CA THR A 29 20.57 -7.43 1.28
C THR A 29 19.20 -7.80 1.83
N PHE A 30 18.22 -6.88 1.75
CA PHE A 30 16.87 -7.13 2.24
C PHE A 30 16.23 -8.32 1.53
N PHE A 31 16.26 -8.35 0.19
CA PHE A 31 15.64 -9.44 -0.55
C PHE A 31 16.42 -10.74 -0.39
N GLU A 32 17.74 -10.73 -0.35
CA GLU A 32 18.52 -11.94 -0.06
C GLU A 32 18.08 -12.57 1.28
N TYR A 33 17.92 -11.76 2.32
CA TYR A 33 17.47 -12.23 3.64
C TYR A 33 16.00 -12.68 3.68
N SER A 34 15.11 -11.95 3.00
CA SER A 34 13.66 -12.07 3.20
C SER A 34 12.91 -12.79 2.08
N HIS A 35 13.53 -13.04 0.93
CA HIS A 35 12.82 -13.48 -0.28
C HIS A 35 12.05 -14.78 -0.07
N GLN A 36 12.67 -15.79 0.56
CA GLN A 36 12.01 -17.07 0.83
C GLN A 36 10.81 -16.92 1.76
N ARG A 37 10.93 -16.09 2.81
CA ARG A 37 9.84 -15.83 3.75
C ARG A 37 8.65 -15.18 3.05
N PHE A 38 8.90 -14.27 2.10
CA PHE A 38 7.84 -13.66 1.31
C PHE A 38 7.17 -14.65 0.35
N ILE A 39 7.93 -15.53 -0.30
CA ILE A 39 7.38 -16.60 -1.13
C ILE A 39 6.47 -17.50 -0.29
N ASP A 40 6.93 -17.97 0.87
CA ASP A 40 6.16 -18.84 1.74
C ASP A 40 4.90 -18.15 2.28
N LEU A 41 5.00 -16.88 2.66
CA LEU A 41 3.86 -16.08 3.08
C LEU A 41 2.83 -15.94 1.95
N SER A 42 3.29 -15.67 0.72
CA SER A 42 2.41 -15.54 -0.44
C SER A 42 1.70 -16.86 -0.77
N ARG A 43 2.41 -18.00 -0.67
CA ARG A 43 1.84 -19.34 -0.88
C ARG A 43 0.72 -19.61 0.12
N ARG A 44 0.99 -19.41 1.42
CA ARG A 44 0.01 -19.61 2.50
C ARG A 44 -1.20 -18.70 2.36
N ALA A 45 -1.00 -17.45 1.93
CA ALA A 45 -2.09 -16.51 1.70
C ALA A 45 -3.02 -16.96 0.56
N LEU A 46 -2.45 -17.44 -0.55
CA LEU A 46 -3.22 -17.95 -1.69
C LEU A 46 -3.96 -19.25 -1.35
N GLU A 47 -3.34 -20.16 -0.58
CA GLU A 47 -3.97 -21.38 -0.08
C GLU A 47 -5.17 -21.04 0.83
N LYS A 48 -5.01 -20.09 1.74
CA LYS A 48 -6.11 -19.62 2.59
C LYS A 48 -7.25 -19.00 1.79
N GLN A 49 -6.94 -18.24 0.74
CA GLN A 49 -7.97 -17.69 -0.15
C GLN A 49 -8.72 -18.79 -0.90
N ARG A 50 -8.03 -19.85 -1.35
CA ARG A 50 -8.65 -21.02 -1.98
C ARG A 50 -9.51 -21.82 -1.01
N GLY A 51 -9.06 -22.03 0.22
CA GLY A 51 -9.82 -22.73 1.26
C GLY A 51 -11.01 -21.95 1.82
N SER A 52 -11.07 -20.63 1.58
CA SER A 52 -12.16 -19.75 2.05
C SER A 52 -13.32 -19.60 1.06
N SER A 53 -13.28 -20.28 -0.09
CA SER A 53 -14.24 -20.05 -1.18
C SER A 53 -15.54 -20.86 -1.07
N VAL A 54 -15.82 -21.52 0.06
CA VAL A 54 -17.05 -22.33 0.22
C VAL A 54 -18.15 -21.64 1.05
N GLU A 55 -17.84 -20.68 1.93
CA GLU A 55 -18.89 -20.04 2.75
C GLU A 55 -18.58 -18.56 3.05
N SER A 56 -19.04 -17.61 2.22
CA SER A 56 -19.50 -16.30 2.70
C SER A 56 -20.11 -15.46 1.57
N SER A 57 -21.29 -15.84 1.11
CA SER A 57 -22.18 -14.93 0.40
C SER A 57 -23.10 -14.24 1.41
N LYS A 58 -22.59 -13.23 2.13
CA LYS A 58 -23.45 -12.18 2.68
C LYS A 58 -23.04 -10.86 2.01
N PRO A 59 -23.93 -10.21 1.24
CA PRO A 59 -23.67 -8.85 0.77
C PRO A 59 -23.62 -7.97 2.01
N SER A 60 -22.41 -7.64 2.47
CA SER A 60 -22.26 -6.55 3.43
C SER A 60 -22.73 -5.29 2.71
N GLU A 61 -23.86 -4.75 3.17
CA GLU A 61 -24.37 -3.47 2.73
C GLU A 61 -23.25 -2.45 2.93
N LYS A 62 -22.58 -2.08 1.83
CA LYS A 62 -21.46 -1.15 1.84
C LYS A 62 -22.02 0.22 2.18
N ARG A 63 -22.24 0.49 3.47
CA ARG A 63 -22.34 1.86 3.96
C ARG A 63 -21.11 2.57 3.44
N LYS A 64 -21.30 3.50 2.50
CA LYS A 64 -20.22 4.28 1.90
C LYS A 64 -19.49 4.98 3.04
N LYS A 65 -18.32 4.44 3.42
CA LYS A 65 -17.50 5.04 4.47
C LYS A 65 -16.98 6.36 3.90
N VAL A 66 -17.31 7.46 4.58
CA VAL A 66 -16.81 8.80 4.22
C VAL A 66 -15.29 8.78 4.34
N GLY A 67 -14.61 9.11 3.24
CA GLY A 67 -13.17 9.18 3.17
C GLY A 67 -12.62 10.33 4.01
N ARG A 68 -11.43 10.17 4.57
CA ARG A 68 -10.77 11.16 5.44
C ARG A 68 -10.68 12.56 4.80
N ASN A 69 -10.47 12.64 3.49
CA ASN A 69 -10.34 13.91 2.78
C ASN A 69 -11.63 14.37 2.07
N ASP A 70 -12.70 13.57 2.11
CA ASP A 70 -13.97 13.93 1.48
C ASP A 70 -14.62 15.13 2.19
N PRO A 71 -15.52 15.86 1.52
CA PRO A 71 -16.36 16.85 2.19
C PRO A 71 -17.08 16.26 3.39
N CYS A 72 -17.09 16.99 4.50
CA CYS A 72 -17.69 16.52 5.74
C CYS A 72 -19.23 16.50 5.61
N PRO A 73 -19.90 15.38 5.93
CA PRO A 73 -21.35 15.25 5.73
C PRO A 73 -22.20 16.11 6.68
N CYS A 74 -21.59 16.79 7.67
CA CYS A 74 -22.29 17.72 8.56
C CYS A 74 -22.56 19.11 7.94
N GLY A 75 -22.21 19.32 6.66
CA GLY A 75 -22.47 20.58 5.97
C GLY A 75 -21.50 21.72 6.29
N SER A 76 -20.41 21.45 7.02
CA SER A 76 -19.45 22.49 7.43
C SER A 76 -18.57 23.06 6.30
N GLY A 77 -18.60 22.46 5.10
CA GLY A 77 -17.69 22.80 4.00
C GLY A 77 -16.22 22.38 4.21
N LYS A 78 -15.89 21.79 5.36
CA LYS A 78 -14.53 21.31 5.68
C LYS A 78 -14.33 19.86 5.22
N LYS A 79 -13.08 19.43 5.05
CA LYS A 79 -12.75 18.00 4.87
C LYS A 79 -13.09 17.21 6.14
N TYR A 80 -13.58 15.98 6.01
CA TYR A 80 -14.01 15.12 7.12
C TYR A 80 -12.96 15.04 8.25
N LYS A 81 -11.67 14.89 7.90
CA LYS A 81 -10.54 14.87 8.85
C LYS A 81 -10.36 16.11 9.73
N ARG A 82 -10.82 17.27 9.26
CA ARG A 82 -10.69 18.58 9.94
C ARG A 82 -12.01 19.05 10.54
N CYS A 83 -13.01 18.17 10.60
CA CYS A 83 -14.32 18.48 11.16
C CYS A 83 -14.76 17.34 12.06
N CYS A 84 -15.70 16.48 11.65
CA CYS A 84 -16.25 15.44 12.52
C CYS A 84 -15.27 14.32 12.90
N MET A 85 -14.14 14.18 12.20
CA MET A 85 -13.09 13.21 12.54
C MET A 85 -11.93 13.84 13.33
N GLY A 86 -11.86 15.18 13.40
CA GLY A 86 -10.81 15.87 14.13
C GLY A 86 -11.08 15.85 15.63
N ARG A 87 -10.59 14.83 16.35
CA ARG A 87 -10.28 14.99 17.77
C ARG A 87 -8.84 15.49 17.83
N GLU A 88 -8.67 16.75 18.20
CA GLU A 88 -7.34 17.30 18.49
C GLU A 88 -6.92 16.79 19.88
N THR A 89 -5.78 16.10 19.92
CA THR A 89 -4.92 15.94 21.10
C THR A 89 -3.58 16.52 20.75
#